data_AF-A0A3D2PVG8-F1
#
_entry.id   AF-A0A3D2PVG8-F1
#
_cell.length_a   1.000
_cell.length_b   1.000
_cell.length_c   1.000
_cell.angle_alpha   90.00
_cell.angle_beta   90.00
_cell.angle_gamma   90.00
#
_symmetry.space_group_name_H-M   'P 1'
#
loop_
_entity.id
_entity.type
_entity.pdbx_description
1 polymer ?
#
loop_
_entity_poly.entity_id
_entity_poly.type
_entity_poly.pdbx_seq_one_letter_code
_entity_poly.pdbx_strand_id
1 'polypeptide(L)' 'MLFIRTDELKPGMRLAKPIYNKLGVMLYDRDTKLTQQGIESIRNFELIGIYILEPGEPVPPLSEEDIA' A
#
# COMPACT_ATOMS: atom_id res chain seq x y z
N MET A 1 -3.11 -5.06 -9.44
CA MET A 1 -3.29 -3.91 -8.51
C MET A 1 -4.73 -3.93 -8.02
N LEU A 2 -4.97 -3.67 -6.75
CA LEU A 2 -6.30 -3.81 -6.14
C LEU A 2 -6.80 -2.48 -5.61
N PHE A 3 -8.06 -2.15 -5.91
CA PHE A 3 -8.74 -1.03 -5.26
C PHE A 3 -9.21 -1.50 -3.87
N ILE A 4 -8.79 -0.79 -2.84
CA ILE A 4 -9.18 -1.06 -1.45
C ILE A 4 -9.84 0.19 -0.90
N ARG A 5 -11.00 0.02 -0.28
CA ARG A 5 -11.71 1.12 0.36
C ARG A 5 -10.93 1.63 1.57
N THR A 6 -11.07 2.91 1.89
CA THR A 6 -10.31 3.55 2.96
C THR A 6 -10.57 2.95 4.35
N ASP A 7 -11.75 2.38 4.58
CA ASP A 7 -12.14 1.65 5.79
C ASP A 7 -11.46 0.27 5.92
N GLU A 8 -11.02 -0.32 4.80
CA GLU A 8 -10.38 -1.64 4.74
C GLU A 8 -8.84 -1.58 4.73
N LEU A 9 -8.25 -0.39 4.76
CA LEU A 9 -6.80 -0.21 4.74
C LEU A 9 -6.14 -0.79 5.99
N LYS A 10 -5.02 -1.48 5.78
CA LYS A 10 -4.22 -2.09 6.85
C LYS A 10 -2.75 -1.65 6.77
N PRO A 11 -2.06 -1.50 7.91
CA PRO A 11 -0.63 -1.27 7.92
C PRO A 11 0.11 -2.34 7.12
N GLY A 12 1.14 -1.94 6.38
CA GLY A 12 1.96 -2.84 5.57
C GLY A 12 1.53 -2.98 4.10
N MET A 13 0.32 -2.57 3.73
CA MET A 13 -0.06 -2.43 2.32
C MET A 13 0.84 -1.41 1.61
N ARG A 14 1.10 -1.61 0.33
CA ARG A 14 1.95 -0.72 -0.48
C ARG A 14 1.13 -0.01 -1.54
N LEU A 15 1.33 1.30 -1.71
CA LEU A 15 0.61 2.08 -2.71
C LEU A 15 0.98 1.65 -4.15
N ALA A 16 -0.02 1.43 -5.00
CA ALA A 16 0.21 1.21 -6.43
C ALA A 16 0.32 2.51 -7.23
N LYS A 17 -0.19 3.63 -6.68
CA LYS A 17 -0.19 4.95 -7.30
C LYS A 17 0.19 6.02 -6.28
N PRO A 18 0.90 7.10 -6.69
CA PRO A 18 1.16 8.23 -5.82
C PRO A 18 -0.15 8.94 -5.43
N ILE A 19 -0.15 9.57 -4.26
CA ILE A 19 -1.25 10.39 -3.75
C ILE A 19 -0.78 11.85 -3.75
N TYR A 20 -1.58 12.72 -4.36
CA TYR A 20 -1.33 14.16 -4.40
C TYR A 20 -2.43 14.91 -3.65
N ASN A 21 -2.10 16.06 -3.08
CA ASN A 21 -3.12 16.97 -2.56
C ASN A 21 -3.79 17.78 -3.69
N LYS A 22 -4.78 18.59 -3.34
CA LYS A 22 -5.52 19.46 -4.30
C LYS A 22 -4.64 20.49 -5.02
N LEU A 23 -3.44 20.78 -4.50
CA LEU A 23 -2.46 21.69 -5.11
C LEU A 23 -1.44 20.95 -6.01
N GLY A 24 -1.58 19.63 -6.18
CA GLY A 24 -0.65 18.82 -6.97
C GLY A 24 0.65 18.45 -6.26
N VAL A 25 0.78 18.72 -4.96
CA VAL A 25 1.95 18.30 -4.17
C VAL A 25 1.82 16.81 -3.86
N MET A 26 2.86 16.04 -4.15
CA MET A 26 2.92 14.60 -3.84
C MET A 26 3.06 14.41 -2.33
N LEU A 27 2.13 13.66 -1.74
CA LEU A 27 2.11 13.33 -0.32
C LEU A 27 2.68 11.94 -0.06
N TYR A 28 2.38 11.00 -0.95
CA TYR A 28 2.89 9.64 -0.91
C TYR A 28 3.29 9.19 -2.31
N ASP A 29 4.46 8.56 -2.42
CA ASP A 29 4.91 7.99 -3.68
C ASP A 29 4.36 6.57 -3.87
N ARG A 30 4.45 6.06 -5.10
CA ARG A 30 4.25 4.64 -5.38
C ARG A 30 5.20 3.80 -4.51
N ASP A 31 4.73 2.61 -4.14
CA ASP A 31 5.43 1.65 -3.28
C ASP A 31 5.60 2.10 -1.82
N THR A 32 5.05 3.27 -1.44
CA THR A 32 5.01 3.68 -0.04
C THR A 32 4.23 2.65 0.79
N LYS A 33 4.88 2.12 1.83
CA LYS A 33 4.29 1.22 2.81
C LYS A 33 3.42 2.01 3.79
N LEU A 34 2.14 1.64 3.89
CA LEU A 34 1.19 2.30 4.79
C LEU A 34 1.53 2.03 6.25
N THR A 35 1.67 3.09 7.02
CA THR A 35 1.71 3.07 8.49
C THR A 35 0.32 3.39 9.05
N GLN A 36 0.10 3.19 10.35
CA GLN A 36 -1.16 3.58 10.99
C GLN A 36 -1.43 5.09 10.83
N GLN A 37 -0.42 5.92 11.07
CA GLN A 37 -0.50 7.36 10.84
C GLN A 37 -0.79 7.72 9.38
N GLY A 38 -0.20 6.98 8.42
CA GLY A 38 -0.47 7.19 7.00
C GLY A 38 -1.92 6.88 6.62
N ILE A 39 -2.51 5.84 7.22
CA ILE A 39 -3.92 5.48 7.00
C ILE A 39 -4.86 6.54 7.56
N GLU A 40 -4.56 7.07 8.75
CA GLU A 40 -5.31 8.18 9.33
C GLU A 40 -5.22 9.45 8.47
N SER A 41 -4.03 9.75 7.94
CA SER A 41 -3.87 10.85 6.98
C SER A 41 -4.70 10.64 5.72
N ILE A 42 -4.74 9.43 5.17
CA ILE A 42 -5.55 9.10 3.99
C ILE A 42 -7.06 9.23 4.29
N ARG A 43 -7.51 8.84 5.50
CA ARG A 43 -8.88 9.07 5.96
C ARG A 43 -9.24 10.55 6.01
N ASN A 44 -8.31 11.39 6.48
CA ASN A 44 -8.50 12.84 6.54
C ASN A 44 -8.53 13.52 5.16
N PHE A 45 -8.03 12.86 4.11
CA PHE A 45 -8.14 13.33 2.73
C PHE A 45 -9.48 13.01 2.07
N GLU A 46 -10.40 12.34 2.79
CA GLU A 46 -11.73 11.98 2.30
C GLU A 46 -11.69 11.15 1.01
N LEU A 47 -10.61 10.40 0.80
CA LEU A 47 -10.50 9.46 -0.32
C LEU A 47 -11.44 8.26 -0.05
N ILE A 48 -12.22 7.87 -1.07
CA ILE A 48 -13.12 6.70 -0.98
C ILE A 48 -12.32 5.40 -0.88
N GLY A 49 -11.17 5.35 -1.55
CA GLY A 49 -10.24 4.23 -1.52
C GLY A 49 -9.00 4.54 -2.34
N ILE A 50 -8.03 3.63 -2.28
CA ILE A 50 -6.75 3.75 -2.96
C ILE A 50 -6.38 2.44 -3.64
N TYR A 51 -5.49 2.53 -4.63
CA TYR A 51 -4.93 1.35 -5.28
C TYR A 51 -3.70 0.88 -4.51
N ILE A 52 -3.69 -0.39 -4.10
CA ILE A 52 -2.53 -1.05 -3.51
C ILE A 52 -1.89 -2.01 -4.51
N LEU A 53 -0.58 -2.22 -4.34
CA LEU A 53 0.12 -3.32 -4.98
C LEU A 53 -0.43 -4.63 -4.43
N GLU A 54 -0.57 -5.63 -5.30
CA GLU A 54 -0.91 -6.97 -4.85
C GLU A 54 0.20 -7.46 -3.90
N PRO A 55 -0.16 -8.08 -2.77
CA PRO A 55 0.84 -8.78 -1.98
C PRO A 55 1.51 -9.81 -2.90
N GLY A 56 2.84 -9.79 -2.96
CA GLY A 56 3.56 -10.84 -3.65
C GLY A 56 3.15 -12.18 -3.05
N GLU A 57 3.01 -13.20 -3.89
CA GLU A 57 2.84 -14.55 -3.39
C GLU A 57 4.00 -14.87 -2.45
N PRO A 58 3.74 -15.44 -1.25
CA PRO A 58 4.82 -15.87 -0.39
C PRO A 58 5.67 -16.84 -1.19
N VAL A 59 6.96 -16.54 -1.31
CA VAL A 59 7.88 -17.46 -1.96
C VAL A 59 7.81 -18.80 -1.23
N PRO A 60 7.77 -19.94 -1.94
CA PRO A 60 7.83 -21.22 -1.29
C PRO A 60 9.08 -21.27 -0.40
N PRO A 61 9.00 -21.93 0.77
CA PRO A 61 10.19 -22.11 1.59
C PRO A 61 11.27 -22.81 0.77
N LEU A 62 12.52 -22.37 0.90
CA LEU A 62 13.66 -23.06 0.29
C LEU A 62 13.62 -24.53 0.71
N SER A 63 13.71 -25.43 -0.26
CA SER A 63 13.83 -26.86 0.03
C SER A 63 15.22 -27.17 0.57
N GLU A 64 15.39 -28.28 1.29
CA GLU A 64 16.73 -28.72 1.74
C GLU A 64 17.70 -28.93 0.56
N GLU A 65 17.16 -29.18 -0.64
CA GLU A 65 17.91 -29.34 -1.89
C GLU A 65 18.47 -27.99 -2.42
N ASP A 66 17.86 -26.86 -2.05
CA ASP A 66 18.29 -25.52 -2.47
C ASP A 66 19.39 -24.92 -1.58
N ILE A 67 19.74 -25.58 -0.46
CA ILE A 67 20.71 -25.11 0.54
C ILE A 67 22.12 -25.72 0.31
N ALA A 68 22.29 -26.59 -0.70
CA ALA A 68 23.52 -27.35 -0.96
C ALA A 68 24.62 -26.57 -1.73
#